data_AF-A0A4Q3STA5-F1
#
_entry.id   AF-A0A4Q3STA5-F1
#
_cell.length_a   1.000
_cell.length_b   1.000
_cell.length_c   1.000
_cell.angle_alpha   90.00
_cell.angle_beta   90.00
_cell.angle_gamma   90.00
#
_symmetry.space_group_name_H-M   'P 1'
#
loop_
_entity.id
_entity.type
_entity.pdbx_description
1 polymer ?
#
loop_
_entity_poly.entity_id
_entity_poly.type
_entity_poly.pdbx_seq_one_letter_code
_entity_poly.pdbx_strand_id
1 'polypeptide(L)'
;MLMIGFGSSAGAKPLAEHVQVVALYEPANGHIAHLHMVTTLGDAEPLAPEEAIGEARRRAGRRLRNVENLEVALSNEAQHGQGPHRIDPATKSFVALTQDRSRQGEAPSAS
;
A
#
# COMPACT_ATOMS: atom_id res chain seq x y z
N MET A 1 30.76 16.89 -9.00
CA MET A 1 31.23 17.36 -7.69
C MET A 1 30.30 18.48 -7.25
N LEU A 2 29.53 18.26 -6.16
CA LEU A 2 28.71 19.22 -5.38
C LEU A 2 27.56 19.93 -6.17
N MET A 3 26.37 20.20 -5.63
CA MET A 3 25.93 20.56 -4.28
C MET A 3 24.55 20.00 -3.94
N ILE A 4 24.42 19.53 -2.69
CA ILE A 4 23.16 19.29 -1.98
C ILE A 4 22.64 20.67 -1.51
N GLY A 5 21.43 21.03 -1.87
CA GLY A 5 20.69 22.16 -1.29
C GLY A 5 19.59 21.66 -0.37
N PHE A 6 19.76 21.84 0.94
CA PHE A 6 18.66 21.85 1.91
C PHE A 6 18.09 23.26 1.94
N GLY A 7 16.85 23.43 1.49
CA GLY A 7 16.13 24.69 1.49
C GLY A 7 14.62 24.44 1.44
N SER A 8 13.93 24.94 2.46
CA SER A 8 12.50 24.78 2.72
C SER A 8 11.61 25.02 1.50
N SER A 9 10.75 24.04 1.21
CA SER A 9 9.38 24.33 0.85
C SER A 9 8.49 23.44 1.71
N ALA A 10 7.59 24.05 2.48
CA ALA A 10 6.36 23.41 2.88
C ALA A 10 5.60 23.13 1.58
N GLY A 11 6.00 22.07 0.87
CA GLY A 11 5.41 21.67 -0.39
C GLY A 11 3.97 21.31 -0.08
N ALA A 12 3.04 22.16 -0.52
CA ALA A 12 1.64 21.82 -0.57
C ALA A 12 1.56 20.40 -1.13
N LYS A 13 1.11 19.45 -0.29
CA LYS A 13 0.87 18.07 -0.73
C LYS A 13 -0.07 18.24 -1.93
N PRO A 14 0.34 17.89 -3.16
CA PRO A 14 -0.56 18.04 -4.29
C PRO A 14 -1.84 17.30 -3.91
N LEU A 15 -2.98 17.98 -4.03
CA LEU A 15 -4.27 17.35 -3.72
C LEU A 15 -4.36 16.13 -4.64
N ALA A 16 -4.20 14.95 -4.06
CA ALA A 16 -4.50 13.73 -4.77
C ALA A 16 -6.00 13.76 -5.04
N GLU A 17 -6.38 13.90 -6.31
CA GLU A 17 -7.79 13.91 -6.69
C GLU A 17 -8.33 12.50 -6.68
N HIS A 18 -7.50 11.55 -7.16
CA HIS A 18 -7.84 10.14 -7.23
C HIS A 18 -6.68 9.26 -6.74
N VAL A 19 -7.02 8.26 -5.94
CA VAL A 19 -6.10 7.24 -5.46
C VAL A 19 -6.69 5.89 -5.82
N GLN A 20 -5.84 5.00 -6.34
CA GLN A 20 -6.17 3.60 -6.53
C GLN A 20 -5.11 2.74 -5.87
N VAL A 21 -5.55 1.87 -4.97
CA VAL A 21 -4.73 0.91 -4.25
C VAL A 21 -5.01 -0.47 -4.81
N VAL A 22 -3.96 -1.16 -5.23
CA VAL A 22 -3.98 -2.54 -5.72
C VAL A 22 -3.22 -3.39 -4.72
N ALA A 23 -3.91 -4.35 -4.10
CA ALA A 23 -3.28 -5.36 -3.26
C ALA A 23 -3.21 -6.69 -4.02
N LEU A 24 -2.01 -7.25 -4.12
CA LEU A 24 -1.79 -8.63 -4.53
C LEU A 24 -1.68 -9.47 -3.26
N TYR A 25 -2.59 -10.42 -3.07
CA TYR A 25 -2.70 -11.17 -1.83
C TYR A 25 -2.76 -12.69 -2.07
N GLU A 26 -2.32 -13.43 -1.06
CA GLU A 26 -2.45 -14.88 -1.01
C GLU A 26 -3.90 -15.27 -0.71
N PRO A 27 -4.60 -16.01 -1.60
CA PRO A 27 -6.01 -16.32 -1.42
C PRO A 27 -6.29 -17.21 -0.20
N ALA A 28 -5.30 -18.00 0.24
CA ALA A 28 -5.46 -18.93 1.35
C ALA A 28 -5.60 -18.24 2.72
N ASN A 29 -4.97 -17.07 2.91
CA ASN A 29 -4.85 -16.43 4.23
C ASN A 29 -5.06 -14.91 4.21
N GLY A 30 -5.21 -14.31 3.02
CA GLY A 30 -5.41 -12.88 2.88
C GLY A 30 -4.15 -12.04 3.05
N HIS A 31 -2.98 -12.66 3.16
CA HIS A 31 -1.71 -11.96 3.32
C HIS A 31 -1.40 -11.13 2.07
N ILE A 32 -1.17 -9.83 2.24
CA ILE A 32 -0.79 -8.93 1.15
C ILE A 32 0.70 -9.10 0.87
N ALA A 33 1.02 -9.77 -0.23
CA ALA A 33 2.41 -9.96 -0.67
C ALA A 33 2.96 -8.73 -1.40
N HIS A 34 2.10 -7.94 -2.04
CA HIS A 34 2.49 -6.69 -2.67
C HIS A 34 1.35 -5.67 -2.61
N LEU A 35 1.69 -4.42 -2.32
CA LEU A 35 0.76 -3.30 -2.36
C LEU A 35 1.29 -2.24 -3.32
N HIS A 36 0.44 -1.83 -4.25
CA HIS A 36 0.74 -0.83 -5.26
C HIS A 36 -0.29 0.29 -5.16
N MET A 37 0.18 1.51 -4.92
CA MET A 37 -0.67 2.70 -4.86
C MET A 37 -0.37 3.59 -6.05
N VAL A 38 -1.41 3.93 -6.80
CA VAL A 38 -1.40 4.88 -7.89
C VAL A 38 -2.12 6.13 -7.40
N THR A 39 -1.47 7.28 -7.54
CA THR A 39 -2.03 8.57 -7.17
C THR A 39 -2.06 9.44 -8.41
N THR A 40 -3.25 9.89 -8.78
CA THR A 40 -3.46 10.88 -9.84
C THR A 40 -3.53 12.26 -9.21
N LEU A 41 -2.83 13.22 -9.81
CA LEU A 41 -2.69 14.59 -9.31
C LEU A 41 -3.29 15.57 -10.32
N GLY A 42 -4.06 16.55 -9.82
CA GLY A 42 -4.73 17.53 -10.68
C GLY A 42 -5.71 16.90 -11.66
N ASP A 43 -6.00 17.62 -12.75
CA ASP A 43 -6.96 17.23 -13.81
C ASP A 43 -6.47 16.08 -14.73
N ALA A 44 -5.50 15.26 -14.28
CA ALA A 44 -5.05 14.11 -15.04
C ALA A 44 -6.11 13.00 -15.01
N GLU A 45 -6.24 12.26 -16.11
CA GLU A 45 -7.16 11.13 -16.18
C GLU A 45 -6.73 10.01 -15.21
N PRO A 46 -7.66 9.42 -14.44
CA PRO A 46 -7.39 8.25 -13.62
C PRO A 46 -6.86 7.10 -14.47
N LEU A 47 -5.88 6.37 -13.93
CA LEU A 47 -5.44 5.13 -14.55
C LEU A 47 -6.56 4.08 -14.50
N ALA A 48 -6.75 3.33 -15.59
CA ALA A 48 -7.74 2.26 -15.60
C ALA A 48 -7.35 1.16 -14.58
N PRO A 49 -8.32 0.53 -13.90
CA PRO A 49 -8.03 -0.54 -12.95
C PRO A 49 -7.16 -1.66 -13.53
N GLU A 50 -7.39 -2.06 -14.77
CA GLU A 50 -6.67 -3.13 -15.46
C GLU A 50 -5.19 -2.76 -15.67
N GLU A 51 -4.92 -1.50 -16.00
CA GLU A 51 -3.56 -0.98 -16.16
C GLU A 51 -2.83 -0.94 -14.82
N ALA A 52 -3.49 -0.48 -13.77
CA ALA A 52 -2.93 -0.48 -12.41
C ALA A 52 -2.62 -1.90 -11.92
N ILE A 53 -3.48 -2.87 -12.23
CA ILE A 53 -3.25 -4.29 -11.93
C ILE A 53 -2.05 -4.83 -12.72
N GLY A 54 -1.98 -4.53 -14.02
CA GLY A 54 -0.85 -4.93 -14.86
C GLY A 54 0.48 -4.39 -14.34
N GLU A 55 0.51 -3.11 -13.95
CA GLU A 55 1.65 -2.46 -13.31
C GLU A 55 2.03 -3.10 -11.98
N ALA A 56 1.05 -3.37 -11.12
CA ALA A 56 1.26 -4.03 -9.83
C ALA A 56 1.88 -5.42 -10.02
N ARG A 57 1.34 -6.23 -10.95
CA ARG A 57 1.87 -7.57 -11.26
C ARG A 57 3.28 -7.50 -11.82
N ARG A 58 3.55 -6.57 -12.75
CA ARG A 58 4.88 -6.39 -13.33
C ARG A 58 5.91 -5.98 -12.28
N ARG A 59 5.55 -5.09 -11.34
CA ARG A 59 6.43 -4.66 -10.25
C ARG A 59 6.66 -5.78 -9.23
N ALA A 60 5.60 -6.49 -8.85
CA ALA A 60 5.69 -7.64 -7.96
C ALA A 60 6.56 -8.76 -8.55
N GLY A 61 6.45 -9.03 -9.85
CA GLY A 61 7.18 -10.10 -10.54
C GLY A 61 8.70 -9.91 -10.56
N ARG A 62 9.18 -8.69 -10.26
CA ARG A 62 10.61 -8.43 -10.07
C ARG A 62 11.17 -9.02 -8.77
N ARG A 63 10.31 -9.35 -7.80
CA ARG A 63 10.71 -9.76 -6.44
C ARG A 63 10.04 -11.06 -5.99
N LEU A 64 8.81 -11.30 -6.43
CA LEU A 64 8.02 -12.46 -6.06
C LEU A 64 8.05 -13.48 -7.20
N ARG A 65 8.23 -14.75 -6.87
CA ARG A 65 8.32 -15.83 -7.87
C ARG A 65 6.98 -16.29 -8.44
N ASN A 66 5.89 -16.14 -7.67
CA ASN A 66 4.59 -16.74 -7.96
C ASN A 66 3.47 -15.69 -8.00
N VAL A 67 3.67 -14.59 -8.73
CA VAL A 67 2.72 -13.46 -8.77
C VAL A 67 1.40 -13.85 -9.42
N GLU A 68 1.44 -14.78 -10.37
CA GLU A 68 0.29 -15.35 -11.06
C GLU A 68 -0.69 -16.07 -10.11
N ASN A 69 -0.20 -16.60 -8.98
CA ASN A 69 -1.03 -17.26 -7.97
C ASN A 69 -1.65 -16.29 -6.96
N LEU A 70 -1.31 -15.00 -7.05
CA LEU A 70 -1.87 -13.96 -6.19
C LEU A 70 -3.18 -13.42 -6.77
N GLU A 71 -4.18 -13.30 -5.90
CA GLU A 71 -5.42 -12.61 -6.19
C GLU A 71 -5.26 -11.09 -6.03
N VAL A 72 -6.24 -10.35 -6.54
CA VAL A 72 -6.23 -8.89 -6.60
C VAL A 72 -7.41 -8.34 -5.82
N ALA A 73 -7.15 -7.40 -4.93
CA ALA A 73 -8.15 -6.53 -4.34
C ALA A 73 -7.85 -5.07 -4.71
N LEU A 74 -8.90 -4.31 -4.99
CA LEU A 74 -8.83 -2.90 -5.37
C LEU A 74 -9.49 -2.04 -4.31
N SER A 75 -8.99 -0.82 -4.15
CA SER A 75 -9.58 0.19 -3.27
C SER A 75 -9.31 1.58 -3.83
N ASN A 76 -10.24 2.52 -3.65
CA ASN A 76 -10.02 3.94 -3.94
C ASN A 76 -9.68 4.76 -2.69
N GLU A 77 -9.56 4.11 -1.53
CA GLU A 77 -9.25 4.77 -0.27
C GLU A 77 -7.74 4.76 -0.02
N ALA A 78 -7.15 5.96 0.10
CA ALA A 78 -5.72 6.12 0.33
C ALA A 78 -5.23 5.48 1.64
N GLN A 79 -6.10 5.37 2.64
CA GLN A 79 -5.78 4.76 3.95
C GLN A 79 -5.35 3.29 3.83
N HIS A 80 -5.90 2.56 2.85
CA HIS A 80 -5.55 1.17 2.60
C HIS A 80 -4.10 0.97 2.12
N GLY A 81 -3.44 2.04 1.64
CA GLY A 81 -2.02 2.02 1.29
C GLY A 81 -1.07 2.55 2.36
N GLN A 82 -1.57 3.08 3.48
CA GLN A 82 -0.78 3.82 4.47
C GLN A 82 -0.44 3.03 5.74
N GLY A 83 -0.90 1.79 5.88
CA GLY A 83 -0.69 0.99 7.08
C GLY A 83 -0.73 -0.50 6.82
N PRO A 84 -0.44 -1.31 7.86
CA PRO A 84 -0.52 -2.76 7.76
C PRO A 84 -1.98 -3.20 7.61
N HIS A 85 -2.27 -3.85 6.50
CA HIS A 85 -3.57 -4.44 6.20
C HIS A 85 -3.39 -5.91 5.81
N ARG A 86 -4.46 -6.68 5.94
CA ARG A 86 -4.68 -7.94 5.22
C ARG A 86 -5.91 -7.80 4.34
N ILE A 87 -6.09 -8.71 3.40
CA ILE A 87 -7.36 -8.87 2.68
C ILE A 87 -8.17 -9.96 3.40
N ASP A 88 -9.48 -9.78 3.55
CA ASP A 88 -10.39 -10.89 3.82
C ASP A 88 -10.67 -11.62 2.50
N PRO A 89 -10.23 -12.88 2.30
CA PRO A 89 -10.42 -13.57 1.03
C PRO A 89 -11.88 -13.80 0.64
N ALA A 90 -12.80 -13.87 1.61
CA ALA A 90 -14.21 -14.11 1.34
C ALA A 90 -14.88 -12.87 0.75
N THR A 91 -14.56 -11.69 1.28
CA THR A 91 -15.18 -10.42 0.91
C THR A 91 -14.29 -9.54 0.01
N LYS A 92 -13.04 -9.96 -0.21
CA LYS A 92 -11.99 -9.21 -0.92
C LYS A 92 -11.75 -7.80 -0.37
N SER A 93 -12.03 -7.62 0.93
CA SER A 93 -11.99 -6.32 1.59
C SER A 93 -10.70 -6.11 2.39
N PHE A 94 -10.22 -4.87 2.46
CA PHE A 94 -9.07 -4.51 3.30
C PHE A 94 -9.48 -4.55 4.78
N VAL A 95 -8.68 -5.24 5.58
CA VAL A 95 -8.85 -5.34 7.03
C VAL A 95 -7.57 -4.81 7.68
N ALA A 96 -7.71 -3.71 8.42
CA ALA A 96 -6.59 -3.13 9.16
C ALA A 96 -6.08 -4.14 10.20
N LEU A 97 -4.76 -4.34 10.23
CA LEU A 97 -4.12 -5.05 11.32
C LEU A 97 -3.88 -4.03 12.42
N THR A 98 -4.70 -4.05 13.46
CA THR A 98 -4.45 -3.25 14.67
C THR A 98 -3.07 -3.62 15.19
N GLN A 99 -2.12 -2.69 15.12
CA GLN A 99 -0.88 -2.83 15.86
C GLN A 99 -1.24 -2.75 17.34
N ASP A 100 -1.28 -3.90 18.00
CA ASP A 100 -1.38 -3.95 19.45
C ASP A 100 -0.12 -3.28 20.03
N ARG A 101 -0.24 -2.02 20.46
CA ARG A 101 0.85 -1.25 21.10
C ARG A 101 1.20 -1.77 22.50
N SER A 102 0.56 -2.84 22.98
CA SER A 102 0.72 -3.35 24.35
C SER A 102 2.05 -4.06 24.65
N ARG A 103 3.06 -4.02 23.76
CA ARG A 103 4.41 -4.61 24.00
C ARG A 103 5.56 -3.60 24.14
N GLN A 104 5.26 -2.33 24.39
CA GLN A 104 6.29 -1.32 24.75
C GLN A 104 5.88 -0.65 26.07
N GLY A 105 6.15 -1.29 27.21
CA GLY A 105 5.82 -0.64 28.50
C GLY A 105 6.19 -1.36 29.80
N GLU A 106 6.59 -2.63 29.79
CA GLU A 106 6.99 -3.31 31.03
C GLU A 106 8.52 -3.45 31.09
N ALA A 107 9.17 -2.35 31.49
CA ALA A 107 10.50 -2.45 32.07
C ALA A 107 10.35 -3.19 33.41
N PRO A 108 11.15 -4.24 33.70
CA PRO A 108 11.14 -4.84 35.02
C PRO A 108 11.61 -3.77 36.03
N SER A 109 10.70 -3.34 36.91
CA SER A 109 11.08 -2.66 38.15
C SER A 109 11.95 -3.62 38.95
N ALA A 110 13.27 -3.46 38.82
CA ALA A 110 14.21 -4.03 39.76
C ALA A 110 14.00 -3.35 41.11
N SER A 111 13.93 -4.20 42.12
CA SER A 111 13.66 -3.92 43.54
C SER A 111 14.68 -3.00 44.21
#